data_AF-A0AA97DW82-F1
#
_entry.id   AF-A0AA97DW82-F1
#
_cell.length_a   1.000
_cell.length_b   1.000
_cell.length_c   1.000
_cell.angle_alpha   90.00
_cell.angle_beta   90.00
_cell.angle_gamma   90.00
#
_symmetry.space_group_name_H-M   'P 1'
#
loop_
_entity.id
_entity.type
_entity.pdbx_description
1 polymer ?
#
loop_
_entity_poly.entity_id
_entity_poly.type
_entity_poly.pdbx_seq_one_letter_code
_entity_poly.pdbx_strand_id
1 'polypeptide(L)'
;MAEPGVQPEAWAPFAEDMHGMFTDPVLTAVARKHGKSVAQVILRWDIQRGVAVIPKSVHRERRAENLDVWDFMLDPAAPAKCVGYMTTCAIRC
;
A
#
# COMPACT_ATOMS: atom_id res chain seq x y z
N MET A 1 9.74 -4.40 15.15
CA MET A 1 9.71 -5.30 16.32
C MET A 1 8.25 -5.64 16.55
N ALA A 2 7.85 -6.89 16.39
CA ALA A 2 6.47 -7.33 16.64
C ALA A 2 6.43 -7.98 18.03
N GLU A 3 5.66 -7.37 18.93
CA GLU A 3 5.32 -7.89 20.25
C GLU A 3 4.39 -9.13 20.11
N PRO A 4 4.39 -10.07 21.06
CA PRO A 4 3.71 -11.36 20.90
C PRO A 4 2.17 -11.19 20.81
N GLY A 5 1.62 -11.40 19.61
CA GLY A 5 0.18 -11.53 19.37
C GLY A 5 -0.55 -10.29 18.84
N VAL A 6 0.14 -9.17 18.60
CA VAL A 6 -0.49 -7.95 18.05
C VAL A 6 -0.31 -7.92 16.52
N GLN A 7 -1.43 -7.96 15.80
CA GLN A 7 -1.48 -7.84 14.35
C GLN A 7 -1.51 -6.35 13.97
N PRO A 8 -0.49 -5.79 13.30
CA PRO A 8 -0.53 -4.41 12.86
C PRO A 8 -1.61 -4.23 11.78
N GLU A 9 -2.40 -3.16 11.93
CA GLU A 9 -3.43 -2.74 10.99
C GLU A 9 -3.12 -1.32 10.51
N ALA A 10 -3.05 -1.11 9.20
CA ALA A 10 -2.84 0.19 8.61
C ALA A 10 -4.19 0.91 8.41
N TRP A 11 -4.36 2.01 9.14
CA TRP A 11 -5.42 2.98 8.89
C TRP A 11 -5.00 3.94 7.77
N ALA A 12 -5.92 4.24 6.84
CA ALA A 12 -5.71 5.06 5.65
C ALA A 12 -4.49 4.63 4.78
N PRO A 13 -4.56 3.46 4.10
CA PRO A 13 -3.42 2.90 3.34
C PRO A 13 -2.92 3.79 2.19
N PHE A 14 -3.73 4.77 1.75
CA PHE A 14 -3.34 5.71 0.69
C PHE A 14 -2.85 7.06 1.20
N ALA A 15 -2.70 7.23 2.51
CA ALA A 15 -2.41 8.51 3.15
C ALA A 15 -3.29 9.66 2.62
N GLU A 16 -4.55 9.38 2.25
CA GLU A 16 -5.47 10.34 1.63
C GLU A 16 -4.94 11.07 0.37
N ASP A 17 -4.07 10.42 -0.42
CA ASP A 17 -3.35 11.05 -1.55
C ASP A 17 -2.43 12.21 -1.13
N MET A 18 -2.06 12.28 0.16
CA MET A 18 -1.07 13.23 0.61
C MET A 18 0.27 12.98 -0.11
N HIS A 19 0.86 14.06 -0.60
CA HIS A 19 2.13 14.07 -1.35
C HIS A 19 2.10 13.43 -2.75
N GLY A 20 0.92 13.23 -3.35
CA GLY A 20 0.81 12.78 -4.73
C GLY A 20 1.33 11.36 -4.94
N MET A 21 1.08 10.47 -3.98
CA MET A 21 1.56 9.08 -4.01
C MET A 21 1.13 8.34 -5.29
N PHE A 22 -0.06 8.65 -5.84
CA PHE A 22 -0.50 8.05 -7.11
C PHE A 22 0.31 8.51 -8.32
N THR A 23 1.03 9.64 -8.21
CA THR A 23 1.85 10.23 -9.28
C THR A 23 3.35 10.03 -9.08
N ASP A 24 3.78 9.37 -7.99
CA ASP A 24 5.21 9.14 -7.77
C ASP A 24 5.78 8.26 -8.91
N PRO A 25 6.89 8.68 -9.54
CA PRO A 25 7.44 7.99 -10.71
C PRO A 25 7.96 6.58 -10.38
N VAL A 26 8.38 6.32 -9.14
CA VAL A 26 8.84 4.98 -8.71
C VAL A 26 7.64 4.05 -8.58
N LEU A 27 6.57 4.50 -7.90
CA LEU A 27 5.35 3.71 -7.76
C LEU A 27 4.69 3.46 -9.11
N THR A 28 4.69 4.47 -9.99
CA THR A 28 4.18 4.34 -11.36
C THR A 28 4.99 3.34 -12.18
N ALA A 29 6.32 3.33 -12.05
CA ALA A 29 7.17 2.36 -12.75
C ALA A 29 6.90 0.92 -12.29
N VAL A 30 6.71 0.71 -10.97
CA VAL A 30 6.36 -0.60 -10.40
C VAL A 30 4.97 -1.03 -10.86
N ALA A 31 3.98 -0.14 -10.77
CA ALA A 31 2.63 -0.35 -11.27
C ALA A 31 2.63 -0.77 -12.76
N ARG A 32 3.40 -0.07 -13.61
CA ARG A 32 3.59 -0.41 -15.02
C ARG A 32 4.27 -1.77 -15.23
N LYS A 33 5.29 -2.13 -14.45
CA LYS A 33 5.97 -3.43 -14.53
C LYS A 33 5.00 -4.59 -14.31
N HIS A 34 4.03 -4.42 -13.42
CA HIS A 34 3.05 -5.45 -13.07
C HIS A 34 1.70 -5.30 -13.80
N GLY A 35 1.50 -4.23 -14.59
CA GLY A 35 0.23 -3.95 -15.26
C GLY A 35 -0.92 -3.67 -14.29
N LYS A 36 -0.61 -3.20 -13.08
CA LYS A 36 -1.55 -2.94 -11.98
C LYS A 36 -1.56 -1.44 -11.66
N SER A 37 -2.52 -0.98 -10.86
CA SER A 37 -2.54 0.42 -10.42
C SER A 37 -1.61 0.67 -9.24
N VAL A 38 -1.26 1.94 -9.02
CA VAL A 38 -0.46 2.34 -7.87
C VAL A 38 -1.16 1.99 -6.54
N ALA A 39 -2.50 2.08 -6.50
CA ALA A 39 -3.29 1.65 -5.34
C ALA A 39 -3.08 0.17 -5.01
N GLN A 40 -3.14 -0.70 -6.03
CA GLN A 40 -2.92 -2.13 -5.88
C GLN A 40 -1.49 -2.45 -5.40
N VAL A 41 -0.50 -1.73 -5.92
CA VAL A 41 0.91 -1.87 -5.50
C VAL A 41 1.08 -1.52 -4.01
N ILE A 42 0.48 -0.43 -3.54
CA ILE A 42 0.54 -0.01 -2.14
C ILE A 42 -0.12 -1.05 -1.23
N LEU A 43 -1.32 -1.50 -1.57
CA LEU A 43 -2.03 -2.53 -0.78
C LEU A 43 -1.24 -3.84 -0.74
N ARG A 44 -0.68 -4.25 -1.87
CA ARG A 44 0.12 -5.48 -1.93
C ARG A 44 1.37 -5.38 -1.06
N TRP A 45 2.00 -4.22 -1.03
CA TRP A 45 3.18 -3.99 -0.21
C TRP A 45 2.90 -4.18 1.29
N ASP A 46 1.79 -3.61 1.79
CA ASP A 46 1.43 -3.74 3.21
C ASP A 46 1.07 -5.18 3.58
N ILE A 47 0.31 -5.87 2.71
CA ILE A 47 -0.06 -7.28 2.90
C ILE A 47 1.20 -8.16 2.96
N GLN A 48 2.19 -7.93 2.09
CA GLN A 48 3.44 -8.70 2.09
C GLN A 48 4.25 -8.52 3.39
N ARG A 49 4.12 -7.38 4.06
CA ARG A 49 4.78 -7.11 5.35
C ARG A 49 4.01 -7.70 6.54
N GLY A 50 2.89 -8.37 6.27
CA GLY A 50 1.99 -8.86 7.30
C GLY A 50 1.28 -7.71 8.02
N VAL A 51 0.95 -6.62 7.33
CA VAL A 51 0.10 -5.54 7.85
C VAL A 51 -1.30 -5.70 7.25
N ALA A 52 -2.32 -5.74 8.10
CA ALA A 52 -3.70 -5.77 7.65
C ALA A 52 -4.10 -4.39 7.10
N VAL A 53 -4.80 -4.36 5.96
CA VAL A 53 -5.21 -3.11 5.30
C VAL A 53 -6.72 -3.08 5.09
N ILE A 54 -7.34 -1.93 5.38
CA ILE A 54 -8.75 -1.68 5.09
C ILE A 54 -8.88 -0.45 4.17
N PRO A 55 -8.85 -0.64 2.84
CA PRO A 55 -9.01 0.47 1.91
C PRO A 55 -10.47 0.95 1.88
N LYS A 56 -10.70 2.19 2.33
CA LYS A 56 -11.99 2.87 2.19
C LYS A 56 -12.24 3.20 0.72
N SER A 57 -13.37 2.75 0.18
CA SER A 57 -13.86 3.19 -1.13
C SER A 57 -15.39 3.21 -1.17
N VAL A 58 -15.95 4.27 -1.73
CA VAL A 58 -17.40 4.39 -2.04
C VAL A 58 -17.72 3.93 -3.48
N HIS A 59 -16.71 3.89 -4.35
CA HIS A 59 -16.86 3.48 -5.75
C HIS A 59 -16.73 1.97 -5.89
N ARG A 60 -17.66 1.33 -6.61
CA ARG A 60 -17.71 -0.13 -6.78
C ARG A 60 -16.53 -0.65 -7.58
N GLU A 61 -16.13 0.09 -8.61
CA GLU A 61 -15.04 -0.23 -9.52
C GLU A 61 -13.73 -0.32 -8.74
N ARG A 62 -13.45 0.69 -7.91
CA ARG A 62 -12.27 0.73 -7.04
C ARG A 62 -12.28 -0.36 -5.96
N ARG A 63 -13.46 -0.80 -5.48
CA ARG A 63 -13.53 -1.93 -4.55
C ARG A 63 -13.12 -3.24 -5.23
N ALA A 64 -13.57 -3.47 -6.45
CA ALA A 64 -13.15 -4.65 -7.22
C ALA A 64 -11.64 -4.61 -7.49
N GLU A 65 -11.12 -3.44 -7.86
CA GLU A 65 -9.68 -3.23 -8.11
C GLU A 65 -8.83 -3.47 -6.85
N ASN A 66 -9.26 -2.95 -5.69
CA ASN A 66 -8.56 -3.14 -4.41
C ASN A 66 -8.55 -4.60 -3.93
N LEU A 67 -9.52 -5.42 -4.37
CA LEU A 67 -9.57 -6.85 -4.06
C LEU A 67 -8.63 -7.66 -4.97
N ASP A 68 -8.34 -7.16 -6.17
CA ASP A 68 -7.44 -7.76 -7.17
C ASP A 68 -5.94 -7.45 -6.87
N VAL A 69 -5.51 -7.75 -5.65
CA VAL A 69 -4.12 -7.55 -5.18
C VAL A 69 -3.37 -8.84 -4.89
N TRP A 70 -4.03 -9.99 -5.07
CA TRP A 70 -3.49 -11.31 -4.73
C TRP A 70 -2.69 -11.95 -5.86
N ASP A 71 -2.87 -11.47 -7.10
CA ASP A 71 -2.37 -12.10 -8.33
C ASP A 71 -0.90 -11.79 -8.66
N PHE A 72 -0.22 -10.97 -7.86
CA PHE A 72 1.19 -10.59 -8.11
C PHE A 72 2.00 -10.47 -6.82
N MET A 73 3.32 -10.42 -6.93
CA MET A 73 4.24 -10.26 -5.79
C MET A 73 5.27 -9.19 -6.12
N LEU A 74 5.55 -8.29 -5.18
CA LEU A 74 6.55 -7.23 -5.35
C LEU A 74 7.93 -7.73 -4.89
N ASP A 75 8.96 -7.33 -5.63
CA ASP A 75 10.35 -7.54 -5.24
C ASP A 75 10.70 -6.65 -4.03
N PRO A 76 11.43 -7.16 -3.03
CA PRO A 76 11.75 -6.42 -1.80
C PRO A 76 12.58 -5.14 -2.02
N ALA A 77 13.21 -4.98 -3.19
CA ALA A 77 14.00 -3.80 -3.54
C ALA A 77 13.19 -2.62 -4.10
N ALA A 78 12.00 -2.88 -4.68
CA ALA A 78 11.19 -1.86 -5.35
C ALA A 78 10.50 -0.80 -4.44
N PRO A 79 10.07 -1.12 -3.20
CA PRO A 79 9.17 -0.26 -2.42
C PRO A 79 9.86 0.53 -1.29
N ALA A 80 11.20 0.69 -1.33
CA ALA A 80 11.94 1.44 -0.31
C ALA A 80 11.39 2.88 -0.08
N LYS A 81 10.71 3.48 -1.07
CA LYS A 81 10.00 4.75 -0.93
C LYS A 81 8.64 4.66 -0.24
N CYS A 82 7.89 3.57 -0.35
CA CYS A 82 6.58 3.40 0.31
C CYS A 82 6.70 3.54 1.83
N VAL A 83 7.83 3.10 2.38
CA VAL A 83 8.15 3.20 3.82
C VAL A 83 8.20 4.65 4.29
N GLY A 84 8.69 5.59 3.46
CA GLY A 84 8.84 7.00 3.84
C GLY A 84 7.52 7.73 4.09
N TYR A 85 6.45 7.36 3.39
CA TYR A 85 5.16 8.05 3.48
C TYR A 85 4.28 7.55 4.65
N MET A 86 4.43 6.28 5.05
CA MET A 86 3.64 5.69 6.14
C MET A 86 4.23 5.94 7.53
N THR A 87 5.55 6.18 7.62
CA THR A 87 6.23 6.30 8.92
C THR A 87 5.97 7.66 9.59
N THR A 88 5.59 8.70 8.85
CA THR A 88 5.37 10.05 9.40
C THR A 88 3.95 10.31 9.93
N CYS A 89 2.97 9.44 9.66
CA CYS A 89 1.58 9.70 10.06
C CYS A 89 1.08 8.84 11.24
N ALA A 90 1.70 7.69 11.52
CA ALA A 90 1.22 6.75 12.55
C ALA A 90 2.15 6.54 13.76
N ILE A 91 3.35 7.13 13.78
CA ILE A 91 4.31 6.99 14.89
C ILE A 91 4.65 8.37 15.48
N ARG A 92 3.60 9.09 15.88
CA ARG A 92 3.73 10.07 16.95
C ARG A 92 2.70 9.74 18.02
N CYS A 93 2.94 8.60 18.65
CA CYS A 93 2.59 8.45 20.06
C CYS A 93 3.64 9.19 20.88
#